data_AF-A0A6N9EN69-F1
#
_entry.id   AF-A0A6N9EN69-F1
#
_cell.length_a   1.000
_cell.length_b   1.000
_cell.length_c   1.000
_cell.angle_alpha   90.00
_cell.angle_beta   90.00
_cell.angle_gamma   90.00
#
_symmetry.space_group_name_H-M   'P 1'
#
loop_
_entity.id
_entity.type
_entity.pdbx_description
1 polymer ?
#
loop_
_entity_poly.entity_id
_entity_poly.type
_entity_poly.pdbx_seq_one_letter_code
_entity_poly.pdbx_strand_id
1 'polypeptide(L)'
;MSRYGIGEWYGRPLMSLTPAERRAYATIAMGEAAAPACPFRPMVCNKRGGVCSIQPYREAEQRISGVAGEPVIVCPTRFEQNKMLVQWLADIVRFQLDDVMLAREVPFMRSTTTGKSAGKIDLVIASERQGLRWFGLEVQAVYFSGAGMEAEFMALRQ
;
A
#
# COMPACT_ATOMS: atom_id res chain seq x y z
N MET A 1 11.77 -20.66 -14.49
CA MET A 1 11.08 -20.39 -13.21
C MET A 1 10.78 -18.91 -13.12
N SER A 2 9.68 -18.52 -12.46
CA SER A 2 9.38 -17.11 -12.18
C SER A 2 9.68 -16.80 -10.72
N ARG A 3 10.33 -15.67 -10.44
CA ARG A 3 10.62 -15.18 -9.09
C ARG A 3 9.81 -13.92 -8.82
N TYR A 4 9.23 -13.80 -7.61
CA TYR A 4 8.65 -12.53 -7.18
C TYR A 4 9.74 -11.54 -6.80
N GLY A 5 9.59 -10.30 -7.23
CA GLY A 5 10.43 -9.17 -6.83
C GLY A 5 9.61 -7.90 -6.70
N ILE A 6 10.27 -6.77 -6.44
CA ILE A 6 9.59 -5.47 -6.32
C ILE A 6 8.83 -5.15 -7.62
N GLY A 7 7.51 -4.96 -7.54
CA GLY A 7 6.68 -4.50 -8.65
C GLY A 7 6.64 -2.98 -8.69
N GLU A 8 6.23 -2.36 -7.58
CA GLU A 8 6.26 -0.91 -7.39
C GLU A 8 7.06 -0.53 -6.14
N TRP A 9 7.93 0.46 -6.30
CA TRP A 9 8.76 1.01 -5.25
C TRP A 9 8.42 2.48 -5.03
N TYR A 10 8.00 2.85 -3.82
CA TYR A 10 7.51 4.18 -3.48
C TYR A 10 6.45 4.70 -4.47
N GLY A 11 5.60 3.78 -4.94
CA GLY A 11 4.50 4.03 -5.88
C GLY A 11 4.90 4.22 -7.34
N ARG A 12 6.15 3.90 -7.71
CA ARG A 12 6.59 3.86 -9.11
C ARG A 12 6.91 2.43 -9.55
N PRO A 13 6.53 2.01 -10.77
CA PRO A 13 6.90 0.69 -11.28
C PRO A 13 8.43 0.54 -11.34
N LEU A 14 8.98 -0.56 -10.78
CA LEU A 14 10.43 -0.79 -10.73
C LEU A 14 11.07 -0.71 -12.13
N MET A 15 10.38 -1.26 -13.13
CA MET A 15 10.85 -1.29 -14.52
C MET A 15 10.91 0.10 -15.16
N SER A 16 10.20 1.10 -14.60
CA SER A 16 10.26 2.50 -15.06
C SER A 16 11.39 3.30 -14.42
N LEU A 17 12.06 2.75 -13.40
CA LEU A 17 13.12 3.43 -12.67
C LEU A 17 14.46 3.27 -13.38
N THR A 18 15.15 4.40 -13.55
CA THR A 18 16.56 4.45 -13.96
C THR A 18 17.47 3.86 -12.89
N PRO A 19 18.71 3.47 -13.23
CA PRO A 19 19.68 3.02 -12.25
C PRO A 19 19.91 4.03 -11.10
N ALA A 20 19.97 5.32 -11.40
CA ALA A 20 20.15 6.36 -10.38
C ALA A 20 18.96 6.42 -9.40
N GLU A 21 17.73 6.33 -9.91
CA GLU A 21 16.52 6.30 -9.06
C GLU A 21 16.45 5.03 -8.21
N ARG A 22 16.83 3.87 -8.75
CA ARG A 22 16.90 2.61 -7.98
C ARG A 22 17.89 2.73 -6.82
N ARG A 23 19.06 3.32 -7.05
CA ARG A 23 20.05 3.57 -6.00
C ARG A 23 19.51 4.51 -4.92
N ALA A 24 18.87 5.60 -5.31
CA ALA A 24 18.27 6.55 -4.37
C ALA A 24 17.18 5.86 -3.51
N TYR A 25 16.30 5.07 -4.13
CA TYR A 25 15.26 4.34 -3.42
C TYR A 25 15.83 3.25 -2.51
N ALA A 26 16.93 2.59 -2.91
CA ALA A 26 17.63 1.63 -2.06
C ALA A 26 18.15 2.31 -0.77
N THR A 27 18.83 3.45 -0.90
CA THR A 27 19.32 4.24 0.25
C THR A 27 18.19 4.60 1.22
N ILE A 28 17.03 5.03 0.71
CA ILE A 28 15.85 5.31 1.54
C ILE A 28 15.32 4.02 2.19
N ALA A 29 15.23 2.92 1.44
CA ALA A 29 14.70 1.64 1.90
C ALA A 29 15.54 1.03 3.04
N MET A 30 16.84 1.31 3.06
CA MET A 30 17.78 0.92 4.12
C MET A 30 17.82 1.90 5.29
N GLY A 31 17.00 2.96 5.28
CA GLY A 31 16.93 3.95 6.35
C GLY A 31 18.09 4.94 6.39
N GLU A 32 18.88 5.01 5.32
CA GLU A 32 20.01 5.96 5.18
C GLU A 32 19.54 7.34 4.67
N ALA A 33 18.27 7.46 4.26
CA ALA A 33 17.66 8.71 3.81
C ALA A 33 16.18 8.81 4.20
N ALA A 34 15.64 10.02 4.19
CA ALA A 34 14.24 10.28 4.53
C ALA A 34 13.27 9.65 3.51
N ALA A 35 12.19 9.08 4.01
CA ALA A 35 11.13 8.53 3.16
C ALA A 35 10.40 9.63 2.39
N PRO A 36 10.05 9.40 1.11
CA PRO A 36 9.31 10.37 0.32
C PRO A 36 7.84 10.43 0.76
N ALA A 37 7.12 11.44 0.27
CA ALA A 37 5.66 11.46 0.35
C ALA A 37 5.07 10.24 -0.37
N CYS A 38 4.05 9.61 0.23
CA CYS A 38 3.30 8.54 -0.40
C CYS A 38 2.44 9.14 -1.54
N PRO A 39 2.51 8.61 -2.77
CA PRO A 39 1.70 9.12 -3.87
C PRO A 39 0.22 8.76 -3.76
N PHE A 40 -0.14 7.81 -2.89
CA PHE A 40 -1.51 7.31 -2.75
C PHE A 40 -2.30 7.97 -1.61
N ARG A 41 -1.61 8.62 -0.66
CA ARG A 41 -2.20 9.32 0.49
C ARG A 41 -1.28 10.45 0.92
N PRO A 42 -1.80 11.65 1.29
CA PRO A 42 -0.98 12.79 1.73
C PRO A 42 -0.34 12.54 3.10
N MET A 43 0.71 11.71 3.11
CA MET A 43 1.51 11.34 4.27
C MET A 43 2.92 10.95 3.83
N VAL A 44 3.87 10.97 4.76
CA VAL A 44 5.19 10.35 4.52
C VAL A 44 5.02 8.83 4.43
N CYS A 45 5.71 8.19 3.48
CA CYS A 45 5.69 6.74 3.35
C CYS A 45 6.18 6.07 4.64
N ASN A 46 5.32 5.31 5.30
CA ASN A 46 5.61 4.64 6.57
C ASN A 46 5.91 3.14 6.43
N LYS A 47 5.75 2.57 5.23
CA LYS A 47 6.09 1.16 4.98
C LYS A 47 7.60 1.02 4.88
N ARG A 48 8.20 0.24 5.79
CA ARG A 48 9.64 -0.09 5.74
C ARG A 48 9.99 -0.70 4.39
N GLY A 49 11.06 -0.21 3.77
CA GLY A 49 11.48 -0.61 2.44
C GLY A 49 10.66 -0.04 1.28
N GLY A 50 9.53 0.65 1.52
CA GLY A 50 8.79 1.38 0.48
C GLY A 50 8.10 0.52 -0.60
N VAL A 51 8.07 -0.80 -0.45
CA VAL A 51 7.54 -1.71 -1.48
C VAL A 51 6.01 -1.66 -1.48
N CYS A 52 5.41 -1.15 -2.55
CA CYS A 52 3.95 -0.99 -2.64
C CYS A 52 3.28 -2.27 -3.17
N SER A 53 3.95 -2.95 -4.10
CA SER A 53 3.51 -4.22 -4.69
C SER A 53 4.71 -5.08 -5.06
N ILE A 54 4.48 -6.39 -5.18
CA ILE A 54 5.42 -7.38 -5.72
C ILE A 54 4.82 -8.02 -6.97
N GLN A 55 5.63 -8.48 -7.90
CA GLN A 55 5.11 -9.15 -9.10
C GLN A 55 6.07 -10.25 -9.56
N PRO A 56 5.56 -11.29 -10.25
CA PRO A 56 6.42 -12.34 -10.77
C PRO A 56 7.20 -11.81 -11.98
N TYR A 57 8.49 -12.10 -12.01
CA TYR A 57 9.40 -11.81 -13.12
C TYR A 57 9.91 -13.10 -13.76
N ARG A 58 10.15 -13.06 -15.07
CA ARG A 58 10.88 -14.09 -15.79
C ARG A 58 12.37 -13.85 -15.59
N GLU A 59 13.11 -14.90 -15.23
CA GLU A 59 14.56 -14.83 -15.10
C GLU A 59 15.23 -15.55 -16.26
N ALA A 60 16.27 -14.92 -16.81
CA ALA A 60 17.22 -15.51 -17.74
C ALA A 60 18.63 -15.08 -17.32
N GLU A 61 19.57 -16.03 -17.25
CA GLU A 61 20.97 -15.74 -16.86
C GLU A 61 21.11 -14.95 -15.54
N GLN A 62 20.28 -15.28 -14.54
CA GLN A 62 20.21 -14.58 -13.24
C GLN A 62 19.81 -13.09 -13.32
N ARG A 63 19.23 -12.66 -14.45
CA ARG A 63 18.70 -11.30 -14.64
C ARG A 63 17.20 -11.36 -14.90
N ILE A 64 16.51 -10.32 -14.45
CA ILE A 64 15.10 -10.09 -14.81
C ILE A 64 15.04 -9.80 -16.31
N SER A 65 14.36 -10.67 -17.05
CA SER A 65 14.17 -10.57 -18.51
C SER A 65 12.80 -9.97 -18.89
N GLY A 66 11.85 -9.96 -17.95
CA GLY A 66 10.54 -9.36 -18.16
C GLY A 66 9.54 -9.67 -17.05
N VAL A 67 8.38 -9.01 -17.10
CA VAL A 67 7.26 -9.25 -16.19
C VAL A 67 6.54 -10.53 -16.60
N ALA A 68 6.23 -11.39 -15.63
CA ALA A 68 5.62 -12.70 -15.85
C ALA A 68 4.14 -12.76 -15.45
N GLY A 69 3.58 -11.70 -14.86
CA GLY A 69 2.20 -11.67 -14.38
C GLY A 69 1.88 -10.40 -13.60
N GLU A 70 0.68 -10.38 -13.02
CA GLU A 70 0.11 -9.20 -12.36
C GLU A 70 0.74 -8.89 -10.99
N PRO A 71 0.75 -7.62 -10.59
CA PRO A 71 1.25 -7.21 -9.28
C PRO A 71 0.29 -7.60 -8.14
N VAL A 72 0.86 -7.99 -7.02
CA VAL A 72 0.21 -8.24 -5.74
C VAL A 72 0.52 -7.07 -4.79
N ILE A 73 -0.52 -6.39 -4.31
CA ILE A 73 -0.38 -5.26 -3.39
C ILE A 73 0.04 -5.76 -2.00
N VAL A 74 1.11 -5.17 -1.47
CA VAL A 74 1.66 -5.48 -0.13
C VAL A 74 1.64 -4.26 0.81
N CYS A 75 1.17 -3.12 0.33
CA CYS A 75 1.00 -1.89 1.10
C CYS A 75 -0.48 -1.50 1.16
N PRO A 76 -1.13 -1.46 2.33
CA PRO A 76 -2.54 -1.09 2.44
C PRO A 76 -2.85 0.29 1.84
N THR A 77 -1.97 1.28 2.03
CA THR A 77 -2.15 2.63 1.47
C THR A 77 -2.22 2.64 -0.06
N ARG A 78 -1.68 1.64 -0.76
CA ARG A 78 -1.77 1.54 -2.23
C ARG A 78 -3.22 1.39 -2.70
N PHE A 79 -4.09 0.76 -1.92
CA PHE A 79 -5.51 0.64 -2.26
C PHE A 79 -6.26 1.98 -2.26
N GLU A 80 -5.71 3.03 -1.64
CA GLU A 80 -6.32 4.37 -1.61
C GLU A 80 -6.14 5.15 -2.93
N GLN A 81 -5.38 4.62 -3.90
CA GLN A 81 -5.16 5.24 -5.20
C GLN A 81 -6.47 5.69 -5.84
N ASN A 82 -6.54 6.97 -6.22
CA ASN A 82 -7.69 7.56 -6.91
C ASN A 82 -9.05 7.31 -6.25
N LYS A 83 -9.09 7.13 -4.92
CA LYS A 83 -10.29 6.77 -4.16
C LYS A 83 -10.94 5.45 -4.62
N MET A 84 -10.16 4.54 -5.20
CA MET A 84 -10.63 3.26 -5.75
C MET A 84 -11.47 2.46 -4.74
N LEU A 85 -11.00 2.30 -3.49
CA LEU A 85 -11.77 1.62 -2.45
C LEU A 85 -13.11 2.29 -2.17
N VAL A 86 -13.15 3.61 -2.10
CA VAL A 86 -14.37 4.38 -1.81
C VAL A 86 -15.38 4.20 -2.93
N GLN A 87 -14.91 4.30 -4.19
CA GLN A 87 -15.76 4.14 -5.37
C GLN A 87 -16.34 2.72 -5.45
N TRP A 88 -15.48 1.72 -5.27
CA TRP A 88 -15.88 0.31 -5.28
C TRP A 88 -16.88 -0.03 -4.17
N LEU A 89 -16.63 0.43 -2.95
CA LEU A 89 -17.54 0.19 -1.84
C LEU A 89 -18.89 0.89 -2.05
N ALA A 90 -18.87 2.15 -2.47
CA ALA A 90 -20.09 2.91 -2.74
C ALA A 90 -20.97 2.19 -3.78
N ASP A 91 -20.37 1.62 -4.82
CA ASP A 91 -21.09 0.80 -5.78
C ASP A 91 -21.73 -0.44 -5.12
N ILE A 92 -20.96 -1.20 -4.33
CA ILE A 92 -21.46 -2.42 -3.63
C ILE A 92 -22.65 -2.08 -2.73
N VAL A 93 -22.52 -1.05 -1.89
CA VAL A 93 -23.56 -0.69 -0.92
C VAL A 93 -24.63 0.24 -1.48
N ARG A 94 -24.55 0.58 -2.78
CA ARG A 94 -25.46 1.44 -3.54
C ARG A 94 -25.55 2.87 -2.98
N PHE A 95 -24.42 3.41 -2.52
CA PHE A 95 -24.29 4.83 -2.19
C PHE A 95 -24.02 5.66 -3.44
N GLN A 96 -24.67 6.83 -3.53
CA GLN A 96 -24.33 7.83 -4.55
C GLN A 96 -23.02 8.50 -4.14
N LEU A 97 -22.03 8.57 -5.05
CA LEU A 97 -20.67 9.01 -4.73
C LEU A 97 -20.59 10.44 -4.17
N ASP A 98 -21.50 11.31 -4.59
CA ASP A 98 -21.64 12.69 -4.10
C ASP A 98 -22.25 12.77 -2.69
N ASP A 99 -22.78 11.66 -2.16
CA ASP A 99 -23.27 11.52 -0.77
C ASP A 99 -22.28 10.84 0.18
N VAL A 100 -21.22 10.24 -0.34
CA VAL A 100 -20.36 9.37 0.47
C VAL A 100 -19.53 10.21 1.45
N MET A 101 -19.80 10.01 2.73
CA MET A 101 -18.93 10.46 3.81
C MET A 101 -17.89 9.39 4.11
N LEU A 102 -16.65 9.80 4.39
CA LEU A 102 -15.54 8.90 4.65
C LEU A 102 -14.83 9.26 5.97
N ALA A 103 -14.77 8.32 6.89
CA ALA A 103 -13.96 8.40 8.09
C ALA A 103 -12.86 7.32 8.06
N ARG A 104 -11.68 7.64 8.62
CA ARG A 104 -10.50 6.76 8.66
C ARG A 104 -10.08 6.47 10.08
N GLU A 105 -9.55 5.28 10.32
CA GLU A 105 -8.95 4.87 11.60
C GLU A 105 -9.88 5.14 12.79
N VAL A 106 -11.17 4.82 12.63
CA VAL A 106 -12.23 5.16 13.58
C VAL A 106 -12.08 4.29 14.83
N PRO A 107 -11.75 4.86 15.99
CA PRO A 107 -11.64 4.08 17.22
C PRO A 107 -13.04 3.66 17.67
N PHE A 108 -13.27 2.36 17.80
CA PHE A 108 -14.58 1.83 18.21
C PHE A 108 -14.54 1.10 19.56
N MET A 109 -13.34 0.74 20.05
CA MET A 109 -13.18 0.03 21.31
C MET A 109 -12.11 0.68 22.19
N ARG A 110 -12.32 0.65 23.51
CA ARG A 110 -11.36 1.06 24.53
C ARG A 110 -11.20 -0.03 25.57
N SER A 111 -9.97 -0.23 26.05
CA SER A 111 -9.66 -1.10 27.17
C SER A 111 -10.28 -0.55 28.46
N THR A 112 -11.01 -1.39 29.19
CA THR A 112 -11.55 -1.04 30.51
C THR A 112 -10.48 -0.91 31.59
N THR A 113 -9.32 -1.55 31.39
CA THR A 113 -8.19 -1.52 32.33
C THR A 113 -7.28 -0.30 32.11
N THR A 114 -7.02 0.06 30.85
CA THR A 114 -6.02 1.11 30.52
C THR A 114 -6.61 2.38 29.92
N GLY A 115 -7.90 2.37 29.51
CA GLY A 115 -8.57 3.47 28.82
C GLY A 115 -8.08 3.72 27.38
N LYS A 116 -7.04 3.01 26.92
CA LYS A 116 -6.47 3.14 25.58
C LYS A 116 -7.38 2.50 24.53
N SER A 117 -7.32 3.00 23.30
CA SER A 117 -8.01 2.39 22.16
C SER A 117 -7.54 0.93 22.00
N ALA A 118 -8.49 0.02 21.96
CA ALA A 118 -8.28 -1.42 21.83
C ALA A 118 -8.61 -1.95 20.42
N GLY A 119 -9.17 -1.10 19.56
CA GLY A 119 -9.52 -1.43 18.19
C GLY A 119 -9.87 -0.19 17.40
N LYS A 120 -9.58 -0.24 16.10
CA LYS A 120 -9.92 0.78 15.11
C LYS A 120 -10.48 0.09 13.88
N ILE A 121 -11.42 0.75 13.21
CA ILE A 121 -11.87 0.39 11.88
C ILE A 121 -11.03 1.19 10.89
N ASP A 122 -10.41 0.54 9.91
CA ASP A 122 -9.57 1.23 8.93
C ASP A 122 -10.35 2.33 8.18
N LEU A 123 -11.53 1.99 7.66
CA LEU A 123 -12.37 2.87 6.86
C LEU A 123 -13.85 2.72 7.25
N VAL A 124 -14.57 3.83 7.35
CA VAL A 124 -16.03 3.86 7.46
C VAL A 124 -16.57 4.72 6.33
N ILE A 125 -17.49 4.15 5.54
CA ILE A 125 -18.29 4.92 4.59
C ILE A 125 -19.71 5.09 5.13
N ALA A 126 -20.29 6.27 4.96
CA ALA A 126 -21.66 6.57 5.38
C ALA A 126 -22.39 7.41 4.34
N SER A 127 -23.72 7.40 4.40
CA SER A 127 -24.62 8.18 3.55
C SER A 127 -25.76 8.73 4.40
N GLU A 128 -25.84 10.07 4.52
CA GLU A 128 -26.92 10.72 5.27
C GLU A 128 -28.23 10.68 4.49
N ARG A 129 -28.21 10.89 3.17
CA ARG A 129 -29.41 10.88 2.32
C ARG A 129 -30.09 9.52 2.26
N GLN A 130 -29.40 8.45 2.65
CA GLN A 130 -29.95 7.10 2.77
C GLN A 130 -30.21 6.69 4.24
N GLY A 131 -30.51 7.66 5.11
CA GLY A 131 -30.91 7.40 6.49
C GLY A 131 -29.74 7.05 7.41
N LEU A 132 -28.58 7.69 7.21
CA LEU A 132 -27.36 7.48 8.00
C LEU A 132 -26.88 6.03 8.03
N ARG A 133 -27.08 5.31 6.91
CA ARG A 133 -26.48 3.99 6.73
C ARG A 133 -24.97 4.12 6.66
N TRP A 134 -24.26 3.21 7.33
CA TRP A 134 -22.80 3.17 7.33
C TRP A 134 -22.28 1.74 7.27
N PHE A 135 -21.06 1.60 6.75
CA PHE A 135 -20.34 0.33 6.63
C PHE A 135 -18.89 0.53 7.05
N GLY A 136 -18.41 -0.34 7.95
CA GLY A 136 -16.99 -0.45 8.25
C GLY A 136 -16.29 -1.38 7.25
N LEU A 137 -15.07 -1.02 6.87
CA LEU A 137 -14.17 -1.81 6.03
C LEU A 137 -12.82 -1.93 6.73
N GLU A 138 -12.29 -3.16 6.77
CA GLU A 138 -10.90 -3.45 7.09
C GLU A 138 -10.14 -3.76 5.81
N VAL A 139 -8.95 -3.17 5.65
CA VAL A 139 -8.13 -3.33 4.44
C VAL A 139 -6.94 -4.21 4.77
N GLN A 140 -6.92 -5.42 4.22
CA GLN A 140 -5.79 -6.32 4.34
C GLN A 140 -4.99 -6.40 3.05
N ALA A 141 -3.69 -6.12 3.13
CA ALA A 141 -2.73 -6.42 2.09
C ALA A 141 -2.01 -7.74 2.40
N VAL A 142 -1.38 -8.36 1.40
CA VAL A 142 -0.53 -9.54 1.68
C VAL A 142 0.59 -9.13 2.62
N TYR A 143 0.70 -9.84 3.76
CA TYR A 143 1.76 -9.57 4.72
C TYR A 143 3.11 -9.92 4.09
N PHE A 144 3.92 -8.89 3.88
CA PHE A 144 5.28 -9.03 3.42
C PHE A 144 6.15 -7.99 4.11
N SER A 145 7.16 -8.48 4.83
CA SER A 145 8.11 -7.62 5.53
C SER A 145 9.08 -7.03 4.52
N GLY A 146 9.04 -5.70 4.33
CA GLY A 146 10.02 -5.01 3.50
C GLY A 146 11.45 -5.18 4.01
N ALA A 147 11.66 -5.41 5.32
CA ALA A 147 12.97 -5.74 5.88
C ALA A 147 13.51 -7.10 5.38
N GLY A 148 12.63 -8.02 4.98
CA GLY A 148 13.03 -9.29 4.37
C GLY A 148 13.62 -9.14 2.95
N MET A 149 13.61 -7.92 2.38
CA MET A 149 14.13 -7.64 1.04
C MET A 149 15.48 -6.93 1.04
N GLU A 150 16.18 -6.88 2.17
CA GLU A 150 17.46 -6.15 2.28
C GLU A 150 18.47 -6.57 1.20
N ALA A 151 18.58 -7.87 0.91
CA ALA A 151 19.43 -8.37 -0.17
C ALA A 151 19.03 -7.82 -1.55
N GLU A 152 17.74 -7.65 -1.82
CA GLU A 152 17.24 -7.07 -3.08
C GLU A 152 17.51 -5.56 -3.14
N PHE A 153 17.38 -4.84 -2.02
CA PHE A 153 17.75 -3.42 -1.95
C PHE A 153 19.25 -3.22 -2.20
N MET A 154 20.10 -4.06 -1.61
CA MET A 154 21.55 -4.04 -1.82
C MET A 154 21.90 -4.30 -3.30
N ALA A 155 21.24 -5.27 -3.93
CA ALA A 155 21.44 -5.56 -5.35
C ALA A 155 21.02 -4.40 -6.25
N LEU A 156 19.92 -3.70 -5.93
CA LEU A 156 19.43 -2.55 -6.67
C LEU A 156 20.21 -1.24 -6.40
N ARG A 157 21.07 -1.23 -5.36
CA ARG A 157 21.97 -0.10 -5.05
C ARG A 157 23.25 -0.11 -5.91
N GLN A 158 23.61 -1.23 -6.52
CA GLN A 158 24.77 -1.33 -7.41
C GLN A 158 24.46 -0.70 -8.77
#